data_AF-A0A920US09-F1
#
_entry.id   AF-A0A920US09-F1
#
_cell.length_a   1.000
_cell.length_b   1.000
_cell.length_c   1.000
_cell.angle_alpha   90.00
_cell.angle_beta   90.00
_cell.angle_gamma   90.00
#
_symmetry.space_group_name_H-M   'P 1'
#
loop_
_entity.id
_entity.type
_entity.pdbx_description
1 polymer ?
#
loop_
_entity_poly.entity_id
_entity_poly.type
_entity_poly.pdbx_seq_one_letter_code
_entity_poly.pdbx_strand_id
1 'polypeptide(L)'
;MVLHRGKGSTRRTFSTRNRQGLGSTLTLIPEEFRKPTISLSEVCDVLEGAILKRKVSGRPDGVAIIAEGIASKLNVNDLRNIAGIEIPRDKYGNIRLADLPLARILRTEVERGFKERGEAKDIVDLTLGYELRSAPPIPFDIDYTRTLGHGAVRFLLSACRKISGLIRSHDMYGR
;
A
#
# COMPACT_ATOMS: atom_id res chain seq x y z
N MET A 1 13.54 -3.37 6.31
CA MET A 1 12.62 -2.88 5.27
C MET A 1 11.20 -3.20 5.70
N VAL A 2 10.35 -2.18 5.83
CA VAL A 2 8.96 -2.34 6.28
C VAL A 2 8.04 -2.09 5.09
N LEU A 3 7.42 -3.15 4.58
CA LEU A 3 6.43 -3.08 3.51
C LEU A 3 5.03 -2.99 4.13
N HIS A 4 4.23 -2.01 3.74
CA HIS A 4 2.82 -1.93 4.18
C HIS A 4 1.88 -2.57 3.16
N ARG A 5 1.01 -3.50 3.59
CA ARG A 5 0.05 -4.25 2.76
C ARG A 5 -1.42 -3.93 3.08
N GLY A 6 -2.01 -2.96 2.42
CA GLY A 6 -3.44 -2.71 2.30
C GLY A 6 -4.08 -3.17 0.98
N LYS A 7 -4.69 -4.37 0.94
CA LYS A 7 -5.68 -4.73 -0.11
C LYS A 7 -6.85 -3.75 -0.17
N GLY A 8 -6.77 -2.69 -0.96
CA GLY A 8 -7.84 -1.71 -1.13
C GLY A 8 -7.51 -0.73 -2.25
N SER A 9 -8.49 -0.50 -3.13
CA SER A 9 -8.48 0.51 -4.20
C SER A 9 -8.50 1.96 -3.65
N THR A 10 -7.80 2.21 -2.55
CA THR A 10 -7.80 3.49 -1.86
C THR A 10 -6.52 4.23 -2.20
N ARG A 11 -6.56 4.91 -3.35
CA ARG A 11 -5.52 5.86 -3.78
C ARG A 11 -5.31 6.91 -2.67
N ARG A 12 -4.04 7.08 -2.24
CA ARG A 12 -3.43 8.28 -1.60
C ARG A 12 -3.30 8.43 -0.08
N THR A 13 -3.94 7.67 0.81
CA THR A 13 -4.04 8.14 2.22
C THR A 13 -3.03 7.61 3.25
N PHE A 14 -2.44 6.43 3.10
CA PHE A 14 -1.66 5.85 4.20
C PHE A 14 -0.17 6.23 4.19
N SER A 15 0.48 6.23 3.01
CA SER A 15 1.95 6.38 2.97
C SER A 15 2.45 7.80 3.16
N THR A 16 1.65 8.83 2.89
CA THR A 16 2.06 10.24 3.01
C THR A 16 1.90 10.78 4.42
N ARG A 17 0.93 10.29 5.21
CA ARG A 17 0.67 10.80 6.57
C ARG A 17 1.67 10.34 7.63
N ASN A 18 2.27 9.15 7.49
CA ASN A 18 3.15 8.58 8.52
C ASN A 18 4.66 8.86 8.35
N ARG A 19 5.05 9.73 7.39
CA ARG A 19 6.46 10.07 7.15
C ARG A 19 7.13 10.72 8.38
N GLN A 20 6.36 11.42 9.22
CA GLN A 20 6.88 12.16 10.38
C GLN A 20 6.97 11.35 11.68
N GLY A 21 6.26 10.21 11.79
CA GLY A 21 6.15 9.46 13.05
C GLY A 21 7.12 8.28 13.21
N LEU A 22 7.73 7.79 12.13
CA LEU A 22 8.42 6.48 12.12
C LEU A 22 9.95 6.55 11.94
N GLY A 23 10.55 7.75 11.86
CA GLY A 23 11.99 7.89 11.69
C GLY A 23 12.55 7.22 10.42
N SER A 24 11.71 6.96 9.42
CA SER A 24 12.11 6.25 8.20
C SER A 24 13.14 7.07 7.44
N THR A 25 14.25 6.45 7.05
CA THR A 25 15.27 7.11 6.24
C THR A 25 14.90 7.17 4.76
N LEU A 26 14.03 6.26 4.34
CA LEU A 26 13.49 6.22 2.99
C LEU A 26 12.02 5.83 3.07
N THR A 27 11.19 6.49 2.27
CA THR A 27 9.81 6.09 2.01
C THR A 27 9.64 6.01 0.50
N LEU A 28 9.23 4.86 -0.01
CA LEU A 28 8.96 4.66 -1.44
C LEU A 28 7.47 4.49 -1.69
N ILE A 29 6.93 5.33 -2.56
CA ILE A 29 5.53 5.29 -2.99
C ILE A 29 5.42 5.21 -4.51
N PRO A 30 4.40 4.51 -5.05
CA PRO A 30 4.26 4.40 -6.50
C PRO A 30 4.10 5.75 -7.19
N GLU A 31 3.54 6.75 -6.52
CA GLU A 31 3.33 8.10 -7.08
C GLU A 31 4.64 8.88 -7.33
N GLU A 32 5.75 8.54 -6.67
CA GLU A 32 7.06 9.17 -6.92
C GLU A 32 7.62 8.77 -8.29
N PHE A 33 7.18 7.62 -8.83
CA PHE A 33 7.55 7.15 -10.16
C PHE A 33 6.60 7.72 -11.21
N ARG A 34 7.09 8.62 -12.08
CA ARG A 34 6.28 9.25 -13.14
C ARG A 34 5.83 8.25 -14.21
N LYS A 35 6.60 7.19 -14.43
CA LYS A 35 6.29 6.16 -15.44
C LYS A 35 5.10 5.30 -14.97
N PRO A 36 4.25 4.85 -15.90
CA PRO A 36 3.16 3.93 -15.59
C PRO A 36 3.68 2.53 -15.22
N THR A 37 4.80 2.13 -15.81
CA THR A 37 5.50 0.87 -15.56
C THR A 37 6.96 1.17 -15.23
N ILE A 38 7.48 0.53 -14.19
CA ILE A 38 8.87 0.65 -13.73
C ILE A 38 9.52 -0.73 -13.66
N SER A 39 10.84 -0.77 -13.84
CA SER A 39 11.58 -2.03 -13.67
C SER A 39 11.81 -2.34 -12.19
N LEU A 40 12.04 -3.62 -11.88
CA LEU A 40 12.47 -4.04 -10.55
C LEU A 40 13.81 -3.41 -10.18
N SER A 41 14.72 -3.30 -11.15
CA SER A 41 16.03 -2.66 -10.97
C SER A 41 15.89 -1.18 -10.56
N GLU A 42 14.97 -0.42 -11.16
CA GLU A 42 14.77 1.00 -10.84
C GLU A 42 14.39 1.18 -9.36
N VAL A 43 13.59 0.27 -8.80
CA VAL A 43 13.24 0.29 -7.36
C VAL A 43 14.44 -0.12 -6.50
N CYS A 44 15.21 -1.12 -6.91
CA CYS A 44 16.39 -1.59 -6.20
C CYS A 44 17.50 -0.52 -6.17
N ASP A 45 17.73 0.17 -7.28
CA ASP A 45 18.73 1.24 -7.39
C ASP A 45 18.44 2.39 -6.41
N VAL A 46 17.17 2.74 -6.23
CA VAL A 46 16.77 3.76 -5.24
C VAL A 46 17.04 3.28 -3.80
N LEU A 47 16.76 2.00 -3.51
CA LEU A 47 17.04 1.40 -2.20
C LEU A 47 18.55 1.35 -1.91
N GLU A 48 19.32 0.84 -2.87
CA GLU A 48 20.78 0.75 -2.78
C GLU A 48 21.41 2.13 -2.64
N GLY A 49 20.99 3.09 -3.45
CA GLY A 49 21.45 4.47 -3.38
C GLY A 49 21.19 5.11 -2.01
N ALA A 50 20.02 4.84 -1.40
CA ALA A 50 19.73 5.30 -0.05
C ALA A 50 20.63 4.65 1.01
N ILE A 51 20.89 3.34 0.92
CA ILE A 51 21.80 2.60 1.80
C ILE A 51 23.23 3.15 1.68
N LEU A 52 23.72 3.34 0.45
CA LEU A 52 25.05 3.87 0.17
C LEU A 52 25.20 5.30 0.68
N LYS A 53 24.22 6.17 0.43
CA LYS A 53 24.21 7.55 0.93
C LYS A 53 24.33 7.59 2.46
N ARG A 54 23.59 6.73 3.14
CA ARG A 54 23.64 6.58 4.61
C ARG A 54 24.99 6.09 5.10
N LYS A 55 25.58 5.09 4.44
CA LYS A 55 26.93 4.57 4.74
C LYS A 55 27.98 5.67 4.64
N VAL A 56 27.99 6.44 3.55
CA VAL A 56 28.93 7.57 3.35
C VAL A 56 28.72 8.68 4.37
N SER A 57 27.49 8.85 4.87
CA SER A 57 27.17 9.81 5.93
C SER A 57 27.52 9.32 7.35
N GLY A 58 28.22 8.19 7.48
CA GLY A 58 28.59 7.61 8.79
C GLY A 58 27.44 7.00 9.57
N ARG A 59 26.29 6.73 8.93
CA ARG A 59 25.08 6.21 9.57
C ARG A 59 24.61 4.93 8.88
N PRO A 60 25.27 3.77 9.08
CA PRO A 60 25.09 2.57 8.26
C PRO A 60 23.76 1.84 8.47
N ASP A 61 23.07 2.08 9.57
CA ASP A 61 21.73 1.57 9.90
C ASP A 61 20.62 2.38 9.21
N GLY A 62 19.40 1.85 9.10
CA GLY A 62 18.27 2.64 8.63
C GLY A 62 17.00 1.84 8.39
N VAL A 63 15.88 2.54 8.22
CA VAL A 63 14.57 1.94 7.92
C VAL A 63 14.04 2.50 6.60
N ALA A 64 13.80 1.60 5.65
CA ALA A 64 13.06 1.90 4.42
C ALA A 64 11.61 1.42 4.56
N ILE A 65 10.67 2.33 4.34
CA ILE A 65 9.24 2.04 4.24
C ILE A 65 8.87 1.96 2.76
N ILE A 66 8.20 0.89 2.36
CA ILE A 66 7.79 0.69 0.97
C ILE A 66 6.28 0.50 0.94
N ALA A 67 5.58 1.25 0.08
CA ALA A 67 4.17 1.04 -0.16
C ALA A 67 3.97 -0.19 -1.07
N GLU A 68 3.08 -1.12 -0.71
CA GLU A 68 2.72 -2.26 -1.59
C GLU A 68 2.34 -1.83 -3.02
N GLY A 69 1.81 -0.60 -3.17
CA GLY A 69 1.35 -0.08 -4.45
C GLY A 69 2.46 -0.02 -5.50
N ILE A 70 3.72 -0.09 -5.09
CA ILE A 70 4.87 -0.28 -5.97
C ILE A 70 4.69 -1.54 -6.84
N ALA A 71 4.19 -2.65 -6.28
CA ALA A 71 3.97 -3.89 -7.02
C ALA A 71 3.05 -3.71 -8.23
N SER A 72 2.11 -2.76 -8.17
CA SER A 72 1.18 -2.48 -9.28
C SER A 72 1.82 -1.79 -10.48
N LYS A 73 2.99 -1.17 -10.29
CA LYS A 73 3.77 -0.51 -11.36
C LYS A 73 4.91 -1.37 -11.89
N LEU A 74 5.24 -2.49 -11.24
CA LEU A 74 6.37 -3.31 -11.67
C LEU A 74 6.09 -3.99 -13.01
N ASN A 75 7.13 -4.01 -13.86
CA ASN A 75 7.11 -4.82 -15.07
C ASN A 75 7.03 -6.31 -14.68
N VAL A 76 5.96 -6.97 -15.13
CA VAL A 76 5.68 -8.40 -14.89
C VAL A 76 6.82 -9.29 -15.37
N ASN A 77 7.55 -8.88 -16.41
CA ASN A 77 8.67 -9.66 -16.95
C ASN A 77 9.86 -9.71 -15.99
N ASP A 78 10.09 -8.66 -15.19
CA ASP A 78 11.20 -8.59 -14.25
C ASP A 78 10.98 -9.50 -13.03
N LEU A 79 9.72 -9.87 -12.79
CA LEU A 79 9.35 -10.80 -11.72
C LEU A 79 9.56 -12.26 -12.13
N ARG A 80 9.83 -12.54 -13.41
CA ARG A 80 10.07 -13.89 -13.89
C ARG A 80 11.53 -14.25 -13.55
N ASN A 81 11.71 -15.35 -12.83
CA ASN A 81 13.01 -15.96 -12.51
C ASN A 81 13.81 -15.31 -11.36
N ILE A 82 13.14 -14.69 -10.38
CA ILE A 82 13.80 -14.32 -9.13
C ILE A 82 14.15 -15.61 -8.36
N ALA A 83 15.44 -15.82 -8.09
CA ALA A 83 15.94 -17.06 -7.51
C ALA A 83 15.32 -17.35 -6.14
N GLY A 84 14.74 -18.54 -5.97
CA GLY A 84 14.22 -19.01 -4.69
C GLY A 84 12.93 -18.31 -4.21
N ILE A 85 12.22 -17.60 -5.10
CA ILE A 85 10.94 -16.96 -4.78
C ILE A 85 9.85 -17.49 -5.72
N GLU A 86 8.83 -18.13 -5.14
CA GLU A 86 7.64 -18.55 -5.87
C GLU A 86 6.74 -17.34 -6.11
N ILE A 87 6.44 -17.08 -7.39
CA ILE A 87 5.58 -15.98 -7.80
C ILE A 87 4.14 -16.48 -7.91
N PRO A 88 3.21 -15.99 -7.09
CA PRO A 88 1.85 -16.52 -7.05
C PRO A 88 1.13 -16.24 -8.36
N ARG A 89 0.53 -17.28 -8.93
CA ARG A 89 -0.30 -17.21 -10.13
C ARG A 89 -1.75 -17.54 -9.83
N ASP A 90 -2.67 -17.00 -10.62
CA ASP A 90 -4.08 -17.36 -10.58
C ASP A 90 -4.37 -18.60 -11.46
N LYS A 91 -5.65 -18.97 -11.53
CA LYS A 91 -6.15 -20.13 -12.31
C LYS A 91 -5.94 -19.98 -13.83
N TYR A 92 -5.64 -18.76 -14.30
CA TYR A 92 -5.42 -18.43 -15.70
C TYR A 92 -3.93 -18.21 -16.02
N GLY A 93 -3.04 -18.41 -15.03
CA GLY A 93 -1.61 -18.22 -15.18
C GLY A 93 -1.12 -16.78 -15.02
N ASN A 94 -1.99 -15.83 -14.66
CA ASN A 94 -1.60 -14.44 -14.44
C ASN A 94 -0.97 -14.27 -13.05
N ILE A 95 -0.02 -13.34 -12.93
CA ILE A 95 0.62 -13.04 -11.64
C ILE A 95 -0.36 -12.32 -10.71
N ARG A 96 -0.53 -12.85 -9.50
CA ARG A 96 -1.33 -12.22 -8.44
C ARG A 96 -0.50 -11.18 -7.70
N LEU A 97 -0.41 -9.98 -8.26
CA LEU A 97 0.35 -8.86 -7.68
C LEU A 97 -0.02 -8.57 -6.22
N ALA A 98 -1.29 -8.76 -5.84
CA ALA A 98 -1.76 -8.52 -4.48
C ALA A 98 -1.23 -9.53 -3.44
N ASP A 99 -0.69 -10.67 -3.89
CA ASP A 99 -0.11 -11.72 -3.05
C ASP A 99 1.40 -11.85 -3.24
N LEU A 100 2.00 -10.96 -4.04
CA LEU A 100 3.42 -10.93 -4.30
C LEU A 100 4.19 -10.64 -2.99
N PRO A 101 5.19 -11.46 -2.61
CA PRO A 101 6.06 -11.19 -1.47
C PRO A 101 7.08 -10.09 -1.83
N LEU A 102 6.60 -8.90 -2.15
CA LEU A 102 7.40 -7.77 -2.65
C LEU A 102 8.58 -7.45 -1.71
N ALA A 103 8.37 -7.58 -0.39
CA ALA A 103 9.42 -7.27 0.57
C ALA A 103 10.63 -8.21 0.43
N ARG A 104 10.34 -9.51 0.33
CA ARG A 104 11.35 -10.54 0.13
C ARG A 104 12.03 -10.40 -1.22
N ILE A 105 11.28 -10.08 -2.28
CA ILE A 105 11.82 -9.86 -3.63
C ILE A 105 12.85 -8.73 -3.64
N LEU A 106 12.47 -7.56 -3.13
CA LEU A 106 13.36 -6.39 -3.12
C LEU A 106 14.59 -6.64 -2.25
N ARG A 107 14.41 -7.30 -1.10
CA ARG A 107 15.53 -7.72 -0.24
C ARG A 107 16.51 -8.61 -1.01
N THR A 108 16.03 -9.69 -1.63
CA THR A 108 16.89 -10.64 -2.35
C THR A 108 17.67 -9.97 -3.49
N GLU A 109 17.01 -9.10 -4.27
CA GLU A 109 17.68 -8.39 -5.36
C GLU A 109 18.70 -7.36 -4.86
N VAL A 110 18.40 -6.62 -3.80
CA VAL A 110 19.34 -5.66 -3.20
C VAL A 110 20.54 -6.40 -2.58
N GLU A 111 20.31 -7.50 -1.85
CA GLU A 111 21.39 -8.36 -1.32
C GLU A 111 22.28 -8.90 -2.45
N ARG A 112 21.68 -9.33 -3.58
CA ARG A 112 22.42 -9.76 -4.77
C ARG A 112 23.28 -8.63 -5.33
N GLY A 113 22.71 -7.44 -5.52
CA GLY A 113 23.46 -6.28 -6.03
C GLY A 113 24.63 -5.88 -5.13
N PHE A 114 24.47 -5.91 -3.80
CA PHE A 114 25.59 -5.67 -2.89
C PHE A 114 26.65 -6.79 -2.94
N LYS A 115 26.22 -8.05 -3.04
CA LYS A 115 27.13 -9.19 -3.14
C LYS A 115 28.00 -9.14 -4.40
N GLU A 116 27.43 -8.71 -5.53
CA GLU A 116 28.16 -8.48 -6.79
C GLU A 116 29.24 -7.40 -6.65
N ARG A 117 29.07 -6.46 -5.72
CA ARG A 117 30.06 -5.43 -5.37
C ARG A 117 31.02 -5.85 -4.25
N GLY A 118 30.99 -7.11 -3.83
CA GLY A 118 31.83 -7.64 -2.76
C GLY A 118 31.42 -7.20 -1.36
N GLU A 119 30.21 -6.67 -1.18
CA GLU A 119 29.68 -6.28 0.13
C GLU A 119 28.59 -7.26 0.57
N ALA A 120 28.70 -7.79 1.78
CA ALA A 120 27.58 -8.44 2.44
C ALA A 120 26.72 -7.39 3.16
N LYS A 121 25.40 -7.43 2.94
CA LYS A 121 24.42 -6.62 3.66
C LYS A 121 23.40 -7.53 4.30
N ASP A 122 23.15 -7.31 5.58
CA ASP A 122 22.06 -7.96 6.30
C ASP A 122 20.83 -7.06 6.21
N ILE A 123 19.79 -7.54 5.56
CA ILE A 123 18.53 -6.80 5.36
C ILE A 123 17.41 -7.65 5.93
N VAL A 124 16.76 -7.11 6.97
CA VAL A 124 15.54 -7.73 7.52
C VAL A 124 14.33 -7.15 6.84
N ASP A 125 13.46 -8.00 6.29
CA ASP A 125 12.18 -7.61 5.69
C ASP A 125 10.99 -7.90 6.64
N LEU A 126 10.04 -6.96 6.71
CA LEU A 126 8.81 -7.08 7.49
C LEU A 126 7.66 -6.59 6.63
N THR A 127 6.57 -7.36 6.53
CA THR A 127 5.35 -6.96 5.85
C THR A 127 4.24 -6.71 6.86
N LEU A 128 3.71 -5.49 6.93
CA LEU A 128 2.66 -5.06 7.85
C LEU A 128 1.37 -4.78 7.07
N GLY A 129 0.32 -5.57 7.28
CA GLY A 129 -0.94 -5.40 6.55
C GLY A 129 -2.15 -5.62 7.42
N TYR A 130 -2.53 -6.88 7.60
CA TYR A 130 -3.71 -7.26 8.38
C TYR A 130 -3.67 -6.72 9.81
N GLU A 131 -2.47 -6.67 10.39
CA GLU A 131 -2.20 -6.15 11.72
C GLU A 131 -2.66 -4.70 11.87
N LEU A 132 -2.51 -3.90 10.82
CA LEU A 132 -2.91 -2.49 10.81
C LEU A 132 -4.38 -2.28 10.47
N ARG A 133 -5.05 -3.28 9.89
CA ARG A 133 -6.48 -3.22 9.54
C ARG A 133 -7.39 -3.67 10.67
N SER A 134 -6.88 -4.53 11.52
CA SER A 134 -7.63 -5.14 12.62
C SER A 134 -7.27 -4.54 13.98
N ALA A 135 -6.52 -3.44 13.99
CA ALA A 135 -6.25 -2.69 15.21
C ALA A 135 -7.56 -2.08 15.76
N PRO A 136 -7.74 -2.03 17.09
CA PRO A 136 -8.86 -1.32 17.70
C PRO A 136 -8.94 0.13 17.21
N PRO A 137 -10.14 0.65 16.91
CA PRO A 137 -10.31 2.00 16.38
C PRO A 137 -9.89 3.05 17.40
N ILE A 138 -9.22 4.11 16.95
CA ILE A 138 -8.90 5.25 17.81
C ILE A 138 -10.14 6.12 18.05
N PRO A 139 -10.17 7.02 19.06
CA PRO A 139 -11.34 7.86 19.34
C PRO A 139 -11.86 8.63 18.11
N PHE A 140 -10.96 9.09 17.24
CA PHE A 140 -11.33 9.72 15.97
C PHE A 140 -12.10 8.78 15.04
N ASP A 141 -11.66 7.53 14.89
CA ASP A 141 -12.34 6.54 14.05
C ASP A 141 -13.74 6.21 14.60
N ILE A 142 -13.88 6.13 15.92
CA ILE A 142 -15.15 5.89 16.59
C ILE A 142 -16.14 7.03 16.32
N ASP A 143 -15.69 8.28 16.46
CA ASP A 143 -16.54 9.44 16.23
C ASP A 143 -16.93 9.61 14.76
N TYR A 144 -15.97 9.39 13.86
CA TYR A 144 -16.19 9.46 12.42
C TYR A 144 -17.20 8.38 11.96
N THR A 145 -17.03 7.13 12.39
CA THR A 145 -17.95 6.04 12.02
C THR A 145 -19.35 6.22 12.61
N ARG A 146 -19.46 6.75 13.84
CA ARG A 146 -20.75 7.13 14.44
C ARG A 146 -21.45 8.21 13.62
N THR A 147 -20.71 9.24 13.21
CA THR A 147 -21.25 10.36 12.43
C THR A 147 -21.70 9.90 11.04
N LEU A 148 -20.91 9.05 10.36
CA LEU A 148 -21.29 8.45 9.08
C LEU A 148 -22.56 7.60 9.21
N GLY A 149 -22.64 6.75 10.23
CA GLY A 149 -23.82 5.92 10.50
C GLY A 149 -25.07 6.76 10.75
N HIS A 150 -24.95 7.80 11.58
CA HIS A 150 -26.03 8.75 11.83
C HIS A 150 -26.48 9.44 10.53
N GLY A 151 -25.54 9.95 9.73
CA GLY A 151 -25.83 10.58 8.43
C GLY A 151 -26.57 9.65 7.47
N ALA A 152 -26.16 8.39 7.37
CA ALA A 152 -26.79 7.38 6.52
C ALA A 152 -28.25 7.12 6.92
N VAL A 153 -28.53 6.95 8.21
CA VAL A 153 -29.90 6.74 8.72
C VAL A 153 -30.77 7.97 8.45
N ARG A 154 -30.26 9.18 8.70
CA ARG A 154 -31.00 10.42 8.45
C ARG A 154 -31.30 10.60 6.96
N PHE A 155 -30.34 10.26 6.09
CA PHE A 155 -30.55 10.26 4.65
C PHE A 155 -31.68 9.32 4.23
N LEU A 156 -31.67 8.07 4.69
CA LEU A 156 -32.72 7.09 4.37
C LEU A 156 -34.10 7.52 4.88
N LEU A 157 -34.19 8.02 6.12
CA LEU A 157 -35.46 8.47 6.68
C LEU A 157 -36.02 9.70 5.95
N SER A 158 -35.16 10.65 5.56
CA SER A 158 -35.59 11.82 4.79
C SER A 158 -35.98 11.48 3.35
N ALA A 159 -35.30 10.52 2.71
CA ALA A 159 -35.67 9.99 1.40
C ALA A 159 -37.01 9.24 1.42
N CYS A 160 -37.23 8.42 2.46
CA CYS A 160 -38.50 7.71 2.66
C CYS A 160 -39.65 8.71 2.85
N ARG A 161 -39.44 9.78 3.61
CA ARG A 161 -40.44 10.85 3.82
C ARG A 161 -40.80 11.60 2.53
N LYS A 162 -39.84 11.77 1.60
CA LYS A 162 -40.10 12.33 0.26
C LYS A 162 -40.99 11.41 -0.60
N ILE A 163 -40.78 10.10 -0.53
CA ILE A 163 -41.60 9.10 -1.25
C ILE A 163 -43.01 9.04 -0.67
N SER A 164 -43.17 9.04 0.66
CA SER A 164 -44.49 9.07 1.31
C SER A 164 -45.28 10.36 1.02
N GLY A 165 -44.59 11.50 0.88
CA GLY A 165 -45.19 12.77 0.49
C GLY A 165 -45.73 12.76 -0.95
N LEU A 166 -45.02 12.10 -1.88
CA LEU A 166 -45.41 11.99 -3.29
C LEU A 166 -46.65 11.10 -3.49
N ILE A 167 -46.76 10.00 -2.72
CA ILE A 167 -47.92 9.09 -2.76
C ILE A 167 -49.17 9.80 -2.22
N ARG A 168 -49.06 10.58 -1.14
CA ARG A 168 -50.21 11.32 -0.58
C ARG A 168 -50.69 12.48 -1.46
N SER A 169 -49.83 13.06 -2.31
CA SER A 169 -50.25 14.09 -3.26
C SER A 169 -51.00 13.54 -4.48
N HIS A 170 -50.91 12.24 -4.77
CA HIS A 170 -51.62 11.62 -5.89
C HIS A 170 -53.06 11.20 -5.51
N ASP A 171 -53.31 10.82 -4.25
CA ASP A 171 -54.66 10.49 -3.75
C ASP A 171 -55.53 11.73 -3.44
N MET A 172 -54.96 12.94 -3.41
CA MET A 172 -55.69 14.17 -3.07
C MET A 172 -56.25 14.93 -4.30
N TYR A 173 -56.02 14.43 -5.52
CA TYR A 173 -56.59 14.98 -6.77
C TYR A 173 -57.55 14.02 -7.49
N GLY A 174 -57.89 12.89 -6.86
CA GLY A 174 -58.86 11.92 -7.36
C GLY A 174 -60.21 12.03 -6.64
N ARG A 175 -60.90 13.16 -6.80
CA ARG A 175 -62.35 13.25 -6.58
C ARG A 175 -62.96 14.35 -7.44
#